data_AF-A0A437NV10-F1
#
_entry.id   AF-A0A437NV10-F1
#
_cell.length_a   1.000
_cell.length_b   1.000
_cell.length_c   1.000
_cell.angle_alpha   90.00
_cell.angle_beta   90.00
_cell.angle_gamma   90.00
#
_symmetry.space_group_name_H-M   'P 1'
#
loop_
_entity.id
_entity.type
_entity.pdbx_description
1 polymer ?
#
loop_
_entity_poly.entity_id
_entity_poly.type
_entity_poly.pdbx_seq_one_letter_code
_entity_poly.pdbx_strand_id
1 'polypeptide(L)'
;MIPMPRPSPRLAAAAALALQLGACVSADRTTTGSIAPATVAGRHPIVLADRPRDLDVFVTGTGHLDPRQADDLDAFLLEYRRYGRGVLVVEVPSGSQVPGPAVARTAALLRARTAERGVPAREIVVAPYAVADVAVAAPVRLSFQRMQARVAGECGLWPQDLGVSQPGFSDGNAAYWNLGCATQSNLAAQVADPVDLVRGRQEGRVDSVARTRKIEELRSGKDPSTTWKQDGRASVKTQVTQ
;
A
#
# COMPACT_ATOMS: atom_id res chain seq x y z
N MET A 1 -78.35 -4.56 25.73
CA MET A 1 -77.73 -4.09 24.47
C MET A 1 -77.73 -2.57 24.48
N ILE A 2 -76.57 -1.94 24.65
CA ILE A 2 -76.43 -0.48 24.63
C ILE A 2 -76.15 -0.07 23.18
N PRO A 3 -76.94 0.82 22.55
CA PRO A 3 -76.67 1.27 21.18
C PRO A 3 -75.46 2.20 21.18
N MET A 4 -74.41 1.83 20.45
CA MET A 4 -73.27 2.72 20.22
C MET A 4 -73.69 3.86 19.27
N PRO A 5 -73.32 5.12 19.56
CA PRO A 5 -73.58 6.22 18.67
C PRO A 5 -72.76 6.06 17.38
N ARG A 6 -73.43 6.17 16.22
CA ARG A 6 -72.78 6.18 14.91
C ARG A 6 -71.99 7.49 14.78
N PRO A 7 -70.68 7.44 14.46
CA PRO A 7 -69.90 8.66 14.31
C PRO A 7 -70.42 9.49 13.14
N SER A 8 -70.52 10.80 13.33
CA SER A 8 -71.00 11.71 12.30
C SER A 8 -70.02 11.73 11.11
N PRO A 9 -70.51 11.77 9.86
CA PRO A 9 -69.63 11.75 8.67
C PRO A 9 -68.70 12.97 8.62
N ARG A 10 -69.06 14.06 9.31
CA ARG A 10 -68.24 15.27 9.45
C ARG A 10 -67.01 15.06 10.33
N LEU A 11 -67.11 14.26 11.39
CA LEU A 11 -65.97 13.89 12.24
C LEU A 11 -65.01 12.96 11.50
N ALA A 12 -65.53 12.02 10.71
CA ALA A 12 -64.72 11.13 9.88
C ALA A 12 -63.96 11.91 8.78
N ALA A 13 -64.60 12.89 8.14
CA ALA A 13 -63.97 13.74 7.14
C ALA A 13 -62.87 14.64 7.74
N ALA A 14 -63.09 15.21 8.93
CA ALA A 14 -62.09 16.01 9.63
C ALA A 14 -60.87 15.18 10.05
N ALA A 15 -61.09 13.94 10.52
CA ALA A 15 -60.01 13.02 10.84
C ALA A 15 -59.21 12.61 9.59
N ALA A 16 -59.88 12.32 8.48
CA ALA A 16 -59.22 11.99 7.21
C ALA A 16 -58.38 13.16 6.66
N LEU A 17 -58.86 14.40 6.81
CA LEU A 17 -58.11 15.59 6.41
C LEU A 17 -56.89 15.81 7.33
N ALA A 18 -57.02 15.60 8.65
CA ALA A 18 -55.91 15.70 9.59
C ALA A 18 -54.81 14.64 9.34
N LEU A 19 -55.20 13.43 8.91
CA LEU A 19 -54.26 12.38 8.49
C LEU A 19 -53.46 12.76 7.24
N GLN A 20 -54.01 13.59 6.34
CA GLN A 20 -53.27 14.08 5.17
C GLN A 20 -52.25 15.17 5.52
N LEU A 21 -52.44 15.95 6.60
CA LEU A 21 -51.44 16.94 7.05
C LEU A 21 -50.21 16.31 7.73
N GLY A 22 -50.30 15.06 8.19
CA GLY A 22 -49.18 14.35 8.83
C GLY A 22 -48.18 13.73 7.84
N ALA A 23 -48.55 13.58 6.56
CA ALA A 23 -47.73 12.91 5.55
C ALA A 23 -46.53 13.75 5.04
N CYS A 24 -46.46 15.04 5.42
CA CYS A 24 -45.38 15.94 5.00
C CYS A 24 -44.26 16.11 6.04
N VAL A 25 -44.30 15.42 7.19
CA VAL A 25 -43.10 15.28 8.03
C VAL A 25 -42.24 14.13 7.47
N SER A 26 -41.81 14.30 6.22
CA SER A 26 -40.53 13.75 5.80
C SER A 26 -39.49 14.61 6.50
N ALA A 27 -39.18 14.26 7.76
CA ALA A 27 -37.98 14.73 8.41
C ALA A 27 -36.77 14.02 7.79
N ASP A 28 -36.61 14.12 6.47
CA ASP A 28 -35.29 14.01 5.89
C ASP A 28 -34.63 15.37 6.13
N ARG A 29 -34.26 15.60 7.39
CA ARG A 29 -33.24 16.59 7.71
C ARG A 29 -31.97 16.05 7.07
N THR A 30 -31.82 16.31 5.79
CA THR A 30 -30.54 16.34 5.10
C THR A 30 -29.70 17.37 5.84
N THR A 31 -29.05 16.87 6.90
CA THR A 31 -27.96 17.56 7.58
C THR A 31 -26.84 17.65 6.54
N THR A 32 -26.80 18.76 5.82
CA THR A 32 -25.82 19.05 4.78
C THR A 32 -24.42 19.32 5.36
N GLY A 33 -24.10 18.77 6.53
CA GLY A 33 -22.96 19.19 7.34
C GLY A 33 -22.16 18.13 8.11
N SER A 34 -22.43 16.81 8.07
CA SER A 34 -21.52 15.90 8.82
C SER A 34 -21.36 14.44 8.43
N ILE A 35 -22.08 13.87 7.46
CA ILE A 35 -21.64 12.60 6.86
C ILE A 35 -20.83 12.94 5.61
N ALA A 36 -19.62 13.48 5.80
CA ALA A 36 -18.66 13.60 4.72
C ALA A 36 -18.59 12.23 4.00
N PRO A 37 -18.52 12.18 2.66
CA PRO A 37 -18.27 10.92 2.00
C PRO A 37 -17.04 10.30 2.66
N ALA A 38 -17.15 9.04 3.13
CA ALA A 38 -16.07 8.36 3.82
C ALA A 38 -14.79 8.63 3.04
N THR A 39 -13.85 9.36 3.66
CA THR A 39 -12.64 9.79 2.98
C THR A 39 -11.95 8.56 2.40
N VAL A 40 -11.18 8.73 1.32
CA VAL A 40 -10.44 7.61 0.74
C VAL A 40 -9.61 6.89 1.82
N ALA A 41 -9.03 7.63 2.77
CA ALA A 41 -8.33 7.07 3.91
C ALA A 41 -9.23 6.31 4.90
N GLY A 42 -10.44 6.79 5.16
CA GLY A 42 -11.40 6.08 6.01
C GLY A 42 -11.96 4.80 5.37
N ARG A 43 -12.15 4.80 4.04
CA ARG A 43 -12.70 3.67 3.30
C ARG A 43 -11.66 2.61 2.95
N HIS A 44 -10.48 3.06 2.53
CA HIS A 44 -9.33 2.24 2.14
C HIS A 44 -8.14 2.59 3.05
N PRO A 45 -8.21 2.24 4.36
CA PRO A 45 -7.14 2.56 5.29
C PRO A 45 -5.90 1.75 4.98
N ILE A 46 -4.75 2.43 4.99
CA ILE A 46 -3.45 1.77 4.94
C ILE A 46 -3.14 1.26 6.34
N VAL A 47 -2.95 -0.05 6.45
CA VAL A 47 -2.64 -0.77 7.68
C VAL A 47 -1.25 -1.38 7.59
N LEU A 48 -0.62 -1.55 8.75
CA LEU A 48 0.68 -2.19 8.87
C LEU A 48 0.50 -3.65 9.27
N ALA A 49 1.14 -4.56 8.54
CA ALA A 49 1.09 -5.99 8.85
C ALA A 49 2.45 -6.63 8.58
N ASP A 50 2.79 -7.65 9.38
CA ASP A 50 3.91 -8.53 9.06
C ASP A 50 3.50 -9.49 7.94
N ARG A 51 4.31 -9.51 6.88
CA ARG A 51 4.07 -10.31 5.68
C ARG A 51 5.39 -10.86 5.15
N PRO A 52 5.34 -12.02 4.47
CA PRO A 52 6.49 -12.54 3.76
C PRO A 52 6.90 -11.58 2.63
N ARG A 53 8.20 -11.43 2.45
CA ARG A 53 8.84 -10.81 1.29
C ARG A 53 9.61 -11.91 0.58
N ASP A 54 9.21 -12.19 -0.66
CA ASP A 54 9.70 -13.36 -1.41
C ASP A 54 10.55 -12.97 -2.62
N LEU A 55 11.63 -13.69 -2.87
CA LEU A 55 12.45 -13.59 -4.07
C LEU A 55 12.62 -14.97 -4.69
N ASP A 56 12.15 -15.12 -5.92
CA ASP A 56 12.35 -16.33 -6.70
C ASP A 56 13.64 -16.24 -7.51
N VAL A 57 14.54 -17.21 -7.32
CA VAL A 57 15.77 -17.35 -8.09
C VAL A 57 15.65 -18.55 -9.02
N PHE A 58 15.64 -18.27 -10.32
CA PHE A 58 15.53 -19.26 -11.37
C PHE A 58 16.87 -19.97 -11.60
N VAL A 59 16.83 -21.29 -11.53
CA VAL A 59 18.00 -22.15 -11.73
C VAL A 59 18.40 -22.14 -13.20
N THR A 60 19.62 -21.71 -13.48
CA THR A 60 20.23 -21.83 -14.81
C THR A 60 20.99 -23.15 -14.90
N GLY A 61 20.96 -23.81 -16.07
CA GLY A 61 21.52 -25.16 -16.23
C GLY A 61 23.01 -25.29 -15.90
N THR A 62 23.79 -24.23 -16.12
CA THR A 62 25.23 -24.18 -15.83
C THR A 62 25.56 -23.85 -14.37
N GLY A 63 24.54 -23.58 -13.53
CA GLY A 63 24.76 -23.27 -12.11
C GLY A 63 25.46 -21.93 -11.90
N HIS A 64 25.03 -20.88 -12.60
CA HIS A 64 25.41 -19.50 -12.33
C HIS A 64 24.15 -18.67 -12.03
N LEU A 65 24.28 -17.61 -11.22
CA LEU A 65 23.25 -16.57 -11.16
C LEU A 65 23.43 -15.64 -12.36
N ASP A 66 22.35 -15.41 -13.09
CA ASP A 66 22.31 -14.31 -14.06
C ASP A 66 22.65 -12.99 -13.33
N PRO A 67 23.39 -12.03 -13.96
CA PRO A 67 23.76 -10.78 -13.32
C PRO A 67 22.58 -10.03 -12.69
N ARG A 68 21.42 -10.03 -13.34
CA ARG A 68 20.21 -9.40 -12.80
C ARG A 68 19.72 -10.10 -11.53
N GLN A 69 19.67 -11.43 -11.52
CA GLN A 69 19.26 -12.19 -10.34
C GLN A 69 20.27 -12.02 -9.19
N ALA A 70 21.54 -11.84 -9.52
CA ALA A 70 22.58 -11.56 -8.55
C ALA A 70 22.39 -10.18 -7.89
N ASP A 71 22.02 -9.16 -8.67
CA ASP A 71 21.69 -7.82 -8.17
C ASP A 71 20.40 -7.83 -7.34
N ASP A 72 19.36 -8.54 -7.81
CA ASP A 72 18.09 -8.70 -7.09
C ASP A 72 18.31 -9.39 -5.73
N LEU A 73 19.15 -10.42 -5.69
CA LEU A 73 19.55 -11.10 -4.46
C LEU A 73 20.28 -10.17 -3.50
N ASP A 74 21.24 -9.38 -3.99
CA ASP A 74 21.99 -8.45 -3.14
C ASP A 74 21.09 -7.38 -2.54
N ALA A 75 20.16 -6.83 -3.34
CA ALA A 75 19.15 -5.88 -2.87
C ALA A 75 18.22 -6.51 -1.82
N PHE A 76 17.77 -7.74 -2.07
CA PHE A 76 16.92 -8.49 -1.14
C PHE A 76 17.63 -8.79 0.19
N LEU A 77 18.91 -9.15 0.17
CA LEU A 77 19.69 -9.41 1.38
C LEU A 77 19.98 -8.13 2.16
N LEU A 78 20.20 -7.01 1.47
CA LEU A 78 20.28 -5.70 2.12
C LEU A 78 18.97 -5.34 2.82
N GLU A 79 17.83 -5.63 2.17
CA GLU A 79 16.50 -5.43 2.74
C GLU A 79 16.27 -6.31 3.98
N TYR A 80 16.60 -7.61 3.90
CA TYR A 80 16.54 -8.54 5.03
C TYR A 80 17.37 -8.04 6.22
N ARG A 81 18.60 -7.58 5.97
CA ARG A 81 19.46 -7.06 7.05
C ARG A 81 18.94 -5.78 7.70
N ARG A 82 18.16 -4.97 6.97
CA ARG A 82 17.63 -3.70 7.47
C ARG A 82 16.27 -3.83 8.12
N TYR A 83 15.38 -4.64 7.55
CA TYR A 83 13.96 -4.70 7.91
C TYR A 83 13.46 -6.11 8.22
N GLY A 84 14.28 -7.13 8.04
CA GLY A 84 13.93 -8.52 8.25
C GLY A 84 13.63 -8.84 9.71
N ARG A 85 12.63 -9.69 9.90
CA ARG A 85 12.18 -10.23 11.18
C ARG A 85 12.23 -11.75 11.08
N GLY A 86 12.81 -12.39 12.10
CA GLY A 86 12.95 -13.85 12.12
C GLY A 86 14.11 -14.34 11.26
N VAL A 87 13.90 -15.46 10.57
CA VAL A 87 14.91 -16.16 9.77
C VAL A 87 14.71 -15.92 8.28
N LEU A 88 15.80 -16.03 7.52
CA LEU A 88 15.78 -16.15 6.07
C LEU A 88 15.49 -17.60 5.70
N VAL A 89 14.33 -17.87 5.12
CA VAL A 89 13.96 -19.19 4.62
C VAL A 89 14.40 -19.31 3.17
N VAL A 90 15.06 -20.42 2.84
CA VAL A 90 15.45 -20.79 1.48
C VAL A 90 14.74 -22.09 1.14
N GLU A 91 13.72 -21.98 0.29
CA GLU A 91 12.94 -23.10 -0.19
C GLU A 91 13.52 -23.66 -1.49
N VAL A 92 13.88 -24.94 -1.46
CA VAL A 92 14.52 -25.62 -2.58
C VAL A 92 13.51 -26.54 -3.26
N PRO A 93 13.31 -26.45 -4.59
CA PRO A 93 12.36 -27.31 -5.28
C PRO A 93 12.79 -28.76 -5.25
N SER A 94 11.82 -29.65 -5.11
CA SER A 94 11.97 -31.10 -5.23
C SER A 94 10.95 -31.67 -6.22
N GLY A 95 11.39 -32.65 -7.01
CA GLY A 95 10.56 -33.30 -8.04
C GLY A 95 10.32 -32.48 -9.32
N SER A 96 11.10 -31.43 -9.58
CA SER A 96 11.00 -30.63 -10.82
C SER A 96 11.66 -31.28 -12.03
N GLN A 97 11.36 -30.80 -13.25
CA GLN A 97 12.11 -31.12 -14.47
C GLN A 97 13.56 -30.59 -14.45
N VAL A 98 13.85 -29.57 -13.63
CA VAL A 98 15.20 -29.03 -13.46
C VAL A 98 16.08 -30.10 -12.80
N PRO A 99 17.27 -30.41 -13.36
CA PRO A 99 18.15 -31.42 -12.77
C PRO A 99 18.55 -31.08 -11.33
N GLY A 100 18.38 -32.03 -10.40
CA GLY A 100 18.76 -31.87 -9.00
C GLY A 100 20.17 -31.32 -8.76
N PRO A 101 21.21 -31.73 -9.52
CA PRO A 101 22.54 -31.15 -9.41
C PRO A 101 22.61 -29.64 -9.72
N ALA A 102 21.79 -29.14 -10.66
CA ALA A 102 21.75 -27.71 -11.00
C ALA A 102 21.09 -26.90 -9.87
N VAL A 103 20.03 -27.45 -9.27
CA VAL A 103 19.39 -26.88 -8.08
C VAL A 103 20.38 -26.82 -6.91
N ALA A 104 21.11 -27.90 -6.66
CA ALA A 104 22.11 -27.97 -5.59
C ALA A 104 23.25 -26.96 -5.77
N ARG A 105 23.75 -26.78 -7.01
CA ARG A 105 24.76 -25.75 -7.33
C ARG A 105 24.23 -24.34 -7.07
N THR A 106 23.01 -24.06 -7.51
CA THR A 106 22.37 -22.74 -7.30
C THR A 106 22.17 -22.46 -5.82
N ALA A 107 21.68 -23.43 -5.04
CA ALA A 107 21.54 -23.30 -3.59
C ALA A 107 22.89 -23.08 -2.88
N ALA A 108 23.97 -23.73 -3.35
CA ALA A 108 25.31 -23.51 -2.82
C ALA A 108 25.82 -22.08 -3.11
N LEU A 109 25.57 -21.56 -4.31
CA LEU A 109 25.90 -20.16 -4.66
C LEU A 109 25.11 -19.16 -3.82
N LEU A 110 23.81 -19.39 -3.63
CA LEU A 110 22.98 -18.56 -2.77
C LEU A 110 23.50 -18.55 -1.32
N ARG A 111 23.92 -19.70 -0.78
CA ARG A 111 24.56 -19.78 0.54
C ARG A 111 25.89 -19.02 0.61
N ALA A 112 26.73 -19.09 -0.42
CA ALA A 112 27.98 -18.33 -0.45
C ALA A 112 27.71 -16.82 -0.47
N ARG A 113 26.81 -16.36 -1.35
CA ARG A 113 26.49 -14.92 -1.49
C ARG A 113 25.76 -14.34 -0.29
N THR A 114 24.87 -15.11 0.33
CA THR A 114 24.23 -14.71 1.61
C THR A 114 25.25 -14.49 2.72
N ALA A 115 26.25 -15.38 2.83
CA ALA A 115 27.35 -15.21 3.77
C ALA A 115 28.21 -13.97 3.46
N GLU A 116 28.56 -13.74 2.19
CA GLU A 116 29.29 -12.54 1.73
C GLU A 116 28.55 -11.23 2.05
N ARG A 117 27.21 -11.24 2.00
CA ARG A 117 26.38 -10.08 2.35
C ARG A 117 26.12 -9.92 3.85
N GLY A 118 26.69 -10.81 4.68
CA GLY A 118 26.70 -10.71 6.13
C GLY A 118 25.48 -11.32 6.82
N VAL A 119 24.78 -12.25 6.16
CA VAL A 119 23.72 -13.05 6.81
C VAL A 119 24.36 -14.28 7.47
N PRO A 120 24.28 -14.44 8.81
CA PRO A 120 24.91 -15.56 9.49
C PRO A 120 24.13 -16.86 9.25
N ALA A 121 24.85 -17.98 9.14
CA ALA A 121 24.25 -19.29 8.83
C ALA A 121 23.15 -19.72 9.81
N ARG A 122 23.20 -19.29 11.09
CA ARG A 122 22.18 -19.57 12.11
C ARG A 122 20.81 -18.92 11.83
N GLU A 123 20.79 -17.89 10.98
CA GLU A 123 19.56 -17.19 10.58
C GLU A 123 18.96 -17.75 9.29
N ILE A 124 19.61 -18.73 8.67
CA ILE A 124 19.18 -19.32 7.40
C ILE A 124 18.54 -20.68 7.69
N VAL A 125 17.28 -20.83 7.29
CA VAL A 125 16.57 -22.11 7.33
C VAL A 125 16.39 -22.59 5.90
N VAL A 126 16.80 -23.83 5.61
CA VAL A 126 16.62 -24.41 4.29
C VAL A 126 15.58 -25.52 4.35
N ALA A 127 14.56 -25.42 3.50
CA ALA A 127 13.46 -26.37 3.44
C ALA A 127 13.23 -26.85 2.00
N PRO A 128 12.94 -28.13 1.75
CA PRO A 128 12.47 -28.56 0.45
C PRO A 128 10.98 -28.19 0.26
N TYR A 129 10.56 -27.90 -0.97
CA TYR A 129 9.15 -27.83 -1.34
C TYR A 129 8.86 -28.72 -2.55
N ALA A 130 7.66 -29.31 -2.59
CA ALA A 130 7.24 -30.15 -3.71
C ALA A 130 6.71 -29.29 -4.86
N VAL A 131 7.17 -29.55 -6.07
CA VAL A 131 6.66 -28.89 -7.27
C VAL A 131 5.35 -29.56 -7.69
N ALA A 132 4.25 -28.80 -7.62
CA ALA A 132 2.91 -29.30 -7.93
C ALA A 132 2.71 -29.59 -9.43
N ASP A 133 3.23 -28.72 -10.28
CA ASP A 133 3.20 -28.87 -11.74
C ASP A 133 4.63 -28.84 -12.29
N VAL A 134 5.07 -29.98 -12.80
CA VAL A 134 6.39 -30.16 -13.41
C VAL A 134 6.62 -29.33 -14.67
N ALA A 135 5.55 -28.84 -15.32
CA ALA A 135 5.64 -27.97 -16.49
C ALA A 135 5.94 -26.50 -16.11
N VAL A 136 5.76 -26.13 -14.84
CA VAL A 136 6.00 -24.77 -14.35
C VAL A 136 7.45 -24.63 -13.87
N ALA A 137 8.02 -23.44 -14.04
CA ALA A 137 9.35 -23.13 -13.53
C ALA A 137 9.45 -23.40 -12.02
N ALA A 138 10.53 -24.08 -11.62
CA ALA A 138 10.81 -24.44 -10.23
C ALA A 138 11.99 -23.61 -9.70
N PRO A 139 11.76 -22.37 -9.23
CA PRO A 139 12.82 -21.53 -8.67
C PRO A 139 13.23 -21.98 -7.26
N VAL A 140 14.43 -21.57 -6.83
CA VAL A 140 14.78 -21.54 -5.40
C VAL A 140 14.17 -20.28 -4.81
N ARG A 141 13.31 -20.39 -3.81
CA ARG A 141 12.62 -19.24 -3.21
C ARG A 141 13.33 -18.78 -1.95
N LEU A 142 13.56 -17.48 -1.82
CA LEU A 142 14.03 -16.88 -0.58
C LEU A 142 12.87 -16.09 0.03
N SER A 143 12.63 -16.25 1.32
CA SER A 143 11.59 -15.49 2.01
C SER A 143 12.00 -15.09 3.43
N PHE A 144 11.51 -13.95 3.87
CA PHE A 144 11.62 -13.51 5.26
C PHE A 144 10.39 -12.67 5.65
N GLN A 145 10.13 -12.55 6.94
CA GLN A 145 9.03 -11.70 7.42
C GLN A 145 9.51 -10.25 7.53
N ARG A 146 8.71 -9.31 7.05
CA ARG A 146 8.90 -7.89 7.34
C ARG A 146 7.57 -7.19 7.55
N MET A 147 7.62 -6.07 8.26
CA MET A 147 6.51 -5.14 8.30
C MET A 147 6.35 -4.50 6.92
N GLN A 148 5.11 -4.45 6.44
CA GLN A 148 4.70 -3.87 5.16
C GLN A 148 3.44 -3.03 5.35
N ALA A 149 3.26 -2.01 4.53
CA ALA A 149 2.03 -1.24 4.45
C ALA A 149 1.12 -1.88 3.38
N ARG A 150 -0.19 -1.97 3.64
CA ARG A 150 -1.18 -2.41 2.65
C ARG A 150 -2.54 -1.79 2.92
N VAL A 151 -3.44 -1.81 1.95
CA VAL A 151 -4.86 -1.52 2.21
C VAL A 151 -5.48 -2.68 3.00
N ALA A 152 -6.34 -2.37 3.99
CA ALA A 152 -6.93 -3.37 4.87
C ALA A 152 -7.82 -4.39 4.13
N GLY A 153 -8.62 -3.91 3.18
CA GLY A 153 -9.52 -4.72 2.33
C GLY A 153 -8.97 -4.97 0.93
N GLU A 154 -9.70 -5.77 0.16
CA GLU A 154 -9.39 -6.02 -1.25
C GLU A 154 -9.93 -4.87 -2.12
N CYS A 155 -9.12 -4.45 -3.11
CA CYS A 155 -9.60 -3.57 -4.15
C CYS A 155 -10.44 -4.34 -5.18
N GLY A 156 -11.34 -3.65 -5.86
CA GLY A 156 -12.19 -4.25 -6.91
C GLY A 156 -13.58 -4.65 -6.44
N LEU A 157 -13.99 -4.21 -5.25
CA LEU A 157 -15.34 -4.41 -4.73
C LEU A 157 -16.30 -3.35 -5.28
N TRP A 158 -17.33 -3.75 -6.01
CA TRP A 158 -18.32 -2.85 -6.61
C TRP A 158 -19.71 -3.10 -5.99
N PRO A 159 -19.96 -2.64 -4.74
CA PRO A 159 -21.25 -2.85 -4.08
C PRO A 159 -22.38 -2.04 -4.70
N GLN A 160 -22.06 -0.95 -5.41
CA GLN A 160 -22.97 -0.23 -6.29
C GLN A 160 -22.49 -0.35 -7.73
N ASP A 161 -23.44 -0.46 -8.64
CA ASP A 161 -23.19 -0.27 -10.06
C ASP A 161 -22.86 1.22 -10.32
N LEU A 162 -21.92 1.46 -11.24
CA LEU A 162 -21.52 2.79 -11.68
C LEU A 162 -22.53 3.43 -12.64
N GLY A 163 -23.46 2.64 -13.18
CA GLY A 163 -24.53 3.12 -14.04
C GLY A 163 -25.67 3.83 -13.30
N VAL A 164 -26.68 4.23 -14.08
CA VAL A 164 -27.93 4.84 -13.59
C VAL A 164 -28.92 3.78 -13.10
N SER A 165 -28.48 2.90 -12.21
CA SER A 165 -29.28 1.77 -11.73
C SER A 165 -30.04 2.07 -10.42
N GLN A 166 -29.56 3.04 -9.63
CA GLN A 166 -30.14 3.39 -8.33
C GLN A 166 -30.19 4.92 -8.18
N PRO A 167 -31.34 5.57 -8.48
CA PRO A 167 -31.46 7.03 -8.48
C PRO A 167 -30.93 7.71 -7.20
N GLY A 168 -31.20 7.13 -6.02
CA GLY A 168 -30.72 7.68 -4.74
C GLY A 168 -29.19 7.73 -4.57
N PHE A 169 -28.43 6.91 -5.30
CA PHE A 169 -26.96 6.94 -5.33
C PHE A 169 -26.44 7.60 -6.61
N SER A 170 -27.00 7.23 -7.76
CA SER A 170 -26.60 7.72 -9.08
C SER A 170 -26.83 9.23 -9.25
N ASP A 171 -27.86 9.79 -8.61
CA ASP A 171 -28.15 11.24 -8.66
C ASP A 171 -27.39 12.02 -7.57
N GLY A 172 -26.72 11.31 -6.66
CA GLY A 172 -25.84 11.90 -5.65
C GLY A 172 -24.43 12.09 -6.21
N ASN A 173 -23.85 13.28 -6.04
CA ASN A 173 -22.43 13.54 -6.34
C ASN A 173 -21.49 12.89 -5.30
N ALA A 174 -21.64 11.58 -5.08
CA ALA A 174 -20.90 10.80 -4.10
C ALA A 174 -19.79 9.99 -4.79
N ALA A 175 -18.66 9.84 -4.09
CA ALA A 175 -17.57 8.99 -4.55
C ALA A 175 -17.96 7.51 -4.53
N TYR A 176 -17.83 6.82 -5.67
CA TYR A 176 -17.99 5.36 -5.77
C TYR A 176 -17.05 4.61 -4.81
N TRP A 177 -17.47 3.43 -4.34
CA TRP A 177 -16.77 2.69 -3.29
C TRP A 177 -15.27 2.48 -3.59
N ASN A 178 -14.94 1.98 -4.77
CA ASN A 178 -13.55 1.71 -5.17
C ASN A 178 -12.66 2.95 -5.38
N LEU A 179 -13.21 4.17 -5.31
CA LEU A 179 -12.44 5.39 -5.55
C LEU A 179 -11.28 5.45 -4.57
N GLY A 180 -10.06 5.56 -5.10
CA GLY A 180 -8.83 5.70 -4.34
C GLY A 180 -8.23 4.40 -3.79
N CYS A 181 -8.87 3.23 -3.95
CA CYS A 181 -8.28 1.96 -3.48
C CYS A 181 -6.95 1.64 -4.17
N ALA A 182 -6.91 1.78 -5.51
CA ALA A 182 -5.68 1.58 -6.28
C ALA A 182 -4.59 2.58 -5.89
N THR A 183 -4.96 3.84 -5.64
CA THR A 183 -4.02 4.89 -5.20
C THR A 183 -3.43 4.56 -3.83
N GLN A 184 -4.26 4.16 -2.85
CA GLN A 184 -3.80 3.78 -1.51
C GLN A 184 -2.93 2.52 -1.55
N SER A 185 -3.29 1.53 -2.38
CA SER A 185 -2.49 0.32 -2.58
C SER A 185 -1.13 0.62 -3.19
N ASN A 186 -1.08 1.46 -4.23
CA ASN A 186 0.17 1.87 -4.86
C ASN A 186 1.04 2.72 -3.93
N LEU A 187 0.43 3.61 -3.12
CA LEU A 187 1.15 4.36 -2.10
C LEU A 187 1.75 3.42 -1.06
N ALA A 188 0.95 2.50 -0.53
CA ALA A 188 1.39 1.52 0.45
C ALA A 188 2.54 0.64 -0.06
N ALA A 189 2.50 0.24 -1.34
CA ALA A 189 3.55 -0.56 -1.96
C ALA A 189 4.88 0.21 -2.18
N GLN A 190 4.82 1.53 -2.36
CA GLN A 190 5.99 2.39 -2.57
C GLN A 190 6.65 2.84 -1.27
N VAL A 191 5.97 2.69 -0.13
CA VAL A 191 6.50 3.11 1.18
C VAL A 191 7.67 2.21 1.58
N ALA A 192 8.86 2.81 1.66
CA ALA A 192 10.08 2.09 2.03
C ALA A 192 10.04 1.58 3.49
N ASP A 193 9.66 2.45 4.42
CA ASP A 193 9.52 2.15 5.86
C ASP A 193 8.07 2.37 6.29
N PRO A 194 7.28 1.30 6.53
CA PRO A 194 5.87 1.43 6.86
C PRO A 194 5.58 2.19 8.15
N VAL A 195 6.56 2.26 9.07
CA VAL A 195 6.40 2.97 10.35
C VAL A 195 6.25 4.48 10.14
N ASP A 196 6.83 5.01 9.06
CA ASP A 196 6.74 6.43 8.69
C ASP A 196 5.29 6.87 8.38
N LEU A 197 4.37 5.94 8.12
CA LEU A 197 2.93 6.23 7.94
C LEU A 197 2.19 6.47 9.27
N VAL A 198 2.72 5.95 10.38
CA VAL A 198 2.06 6.04 11.70
C VAL A 198 2.71 7.13 12.54
N ARG A 199 4.02 7.33 12.40
CA ARG A 199 4.76 8.34 13.15
C ARG A 199 5.86 8.94 12.31
N GLY A 200 6.09 10.24 12.49
CA GLY A 200 7.26 10.91 11.93
C GLY A 200 8.56 10.37 12.55
N ARG A 201 9.66 10.52 11.81
CA ARG A 201 11.00 10.32 12.36
C ARG A 201 11.29 11.42 13.38
N GLN A 202 12.05 11.08 14.41
CA GLN A 202 12.49 12.07 15.39
C GLN A 202 13.39 13.09 14.70
N GLU A 203 13.22 14.37 15.02
CA GLU A 203 14.10 15.41 14.54
C GLU A 203 15.53 15.16 15.04
N GLY A 204 16.50 15.22 14.13
CA GLY A 204 17.91 15.14 14.48
C GLY A 204 18.37 16.38 15.25
N ARG A 205 19.63 16.36 15.68
CA ARG A 205 20.24 17.56 16.26
C ARG A 205 20.20 18.69 15.22
N VAL A 206 19.79 19.86 15.68
CA VAL A 206 19.89 21.11 14.90
C VAL A 206 21.33 21.31 14.42
N ASP A 207 21.49 21.57 13.14
CA ASP A 207 22.72 22.15 12.60
C ASP A 207 22.84 23.60 13.11
N SER A 208 23.54 23.76 14.23
CA SER A 208 23.71 25.06 14.90
C SER A 208 24.48 26.04 14.04
N VAL A 209 25.41 25.56 13.20
CA VAL A 209 26.24 26.41 12.34
C VAL A 209 25.38 26.99 11.22
N ALA A 210 24.65 26.13 10.49
CA ALA A 210 23.79 26.59 9.41
C ALA A 210 22.65 27.49 9.91
N ARG A 211 22.04 27.17 11.06
CA ARG A 211 20.98 28.01 11.65
C ARG A 211 21.49 29.37 12.10
N THR A 212 22.61 29.42 12.83
CA THR A 212 23.15 30.69 13.34
C THR A 212 23.52 31.62 12.18
N ARG A 213 24.21 31.08 11.17
CA ARG A 213 24.58 31.82 9.96
C ARG A 213 23.37 32.42 9.24
N LYS A 214 22.32 31.62 8.99
CA LYS A 214 21.10 32.11 8.33
C LYS A 214 20.39 33.21 9.14
N ILE A 215 20.41 33.10 10.47
CA ILE A 215 19.84 34.12 11.36
C ILE A 215 20.65 35.43 11.27
N GLU A 216 21.99 35.36 11.23
CA GLU A 216 22.85 36.53 11.06
C GLU A 216 22.67 37.20 9.68
N GLU A 217 22.56 36.41 8.62
CA GLU A 217 22.27 36.88 7.26
C GLU A 217 20.93 37.64 7.25
N LEU A 218 19.85 37.06 7.80
CA LEU A 218 18.56 37.72 7.95
C LEU A 218 18.64 39.03 8.76
N ARG A 219 19.36 39.04 9.89
CA ARG A 219 19.52 40.24 10.74
C ARG A 219 20.31 41.36 10.05
N SER A 220 21.21 41.00 9.14
CA SER A 220 22.03 41.95 8.38
C SER A 220 21.40 42.35 7.03
N GLY A 221 20.15 41.94 6.75
CA GLY A 221 19.45 42.23 5.51
C GLY A 221 20.00 41.47 4.29
N LYS A 222 20.73 40.38 4.50
CA LYS A 222 21.26 39.50 3.46
C LYS A 222 20.32 38.31 3.24
N ASP A 223 20.24 37.83 2.00
CA ASP A 223 19.44 36.64 1.66
C ASP A 223 20.09 35.37 2.24
N PRO A 224 19.39 34.59 3.10
CA PRO A 224 19.89 33.34 3.68
C PRO A 224 19.75 32.12 2.75
N SER A 225 19.31 32.34 1.49
CA SER A 225 19.14 31.27 0.51
C SER A 225 20.49 30.72 0.00
N THR A 226 20.51 29.45 -0.37
CA THR A 226 21.69 28.83 -0.98
C THR A 226 21.87 29.36 -2.40
N THR A 227 23.01 29.99 -2.70
CA THR A 227 23.36 30.37 -4.08
C THR A 227 23.81 29.14 -4.86
N TRP A 228 22.92 28.62 -5.71
CA TRP A 228 23.25 27.54 -6.63
C TRP A 228 24.10 28.08 -7.78
N LYS A 229 25.37 27.66 -7.87
CA LYS A 229 26.17 27.90 -9.08
C LYS A 229 25.67 26.94 -10.16
N GLN A 230 25.11 27.49 -11.24
CA GLN A 230 24.76 26.70 -12.40
C GLN A 230 26.00 26.57 -13.29
N ASP A 231 26.48 25.34 -13.50
CA ASP A 231 27.63 25.05 -14.37
C ASP A 231 27.29 25.17 -15.88
N GLY A 232 26.23 25.90 -16.24
CA GLY A 232 25.75 26.08 -17.62
C GLY A 232 25.18 24.82 -18.30
N ARG A 233 25.53 23.61 -17.83
CA ARG A 233 25.11 22.33 -18.41
C ARG A 233 23.62 22.01 -18.24
N ALA A 234 22.93 22.68 -17.32
CA ALA A 234 21.49 22.54 -17.08
C ALA A 234 20.64 23.61 -17.78
N SER A 235 21.26 24.52 -18.56
CA SER A 235 20.52 25.50 -19.34
C SER A 235 19.89 24.84 -20.57
N VAL A 236 18.59 24.59 -20.51
CA VAL A 236 17.79 24.03 -21.62
C VAL A 236 17.89 24.89 -22.89
N LYS A 237 18.26 26.17 -22.78
CA LYS A 237 18.44 27.06 -23.94
C LYS A 237 19.58 26.65 -24.87
N THR A 238 20.55 25.86 -24.42
CA THR A 238 21.73 25.48 -25.23
C THR A 238 21.52 24.18 -26.02
N GLN A 239 20.47 23.41 -25.73
CA GLN A 239 20.23 22.11 -26.38
C GLN A 239 19.26 22.15 -27.57
N VAL A 240 18.68 23.31 -27.89
CA VAL A 240 17.72 23.46 -29.01
C VAL A 240 18.40 24.03 -30.26
N THR A 241 19.73 24.04 -30.33
CA THR A 241 20.48 24.64 -31.45
C THR A 241 21.50 23.68 -32.08
N GLN A 242 21.29 22.37 -31.95
CA GLN A 242 22.02 21.35 -32.73
C GLN A 242 21.06 20.59 -33.63
#